data_AF-A0A246IB39-F1
#
_entry.id   AF-A0A246IB39-F1
#
_cell.length_a   1.000
_cell.length_b   1.000
_cell.length_c   1.000
_cell.angle_alpha   90.00
_cell.angle_beta   90.00
_cell.angle_gamma   90.00
#
_symmetry.space_group_name_H-M   'P 1'
#
loop_
_entity.id
_entity.type
_entity.pdbx_description
1 polymer ?
#
loop_
_entity_poly.entity_id
_entity_poly.type
_entity_poly.pdbx_seq_one_letter_code
_entity_poly.pdbx_strand_id
1 'polypeptide(L)'
;MCAHAVRPPPDPILDAIRERLQQQYALHQRGARFWTAYQGLQLELVRDHPLDQERLCNAMADMAEDLGAVEHAQLIGNRHAGSTSR
;
A
#
# COMPACT_ATOMS: atom_id res chain seq x y z
N MET A 1 -20.58 -13.72 3.45
CA MET A 1 -20.71 -12.53 4.34
C MET A 1 -19.75 -11.49 3.82
N CYS A 2 -20.26 -10.42 3.20
CA CYS A 2 -19.42 -9.32 2.72
C CYS A 2 -18.95 -8.52 3.94
N ALA A 3 -17.66 -8.55 4.24
CA ALA A 3 -17.08 -7.68 5.24
C ALA A 3 -17.20 -6.24 4.71
N HIS A 4 -18.19 -5.51 5.21
CA HIS A 4 -18.24 -4.06 5.03
C HIS A 4 -16.98 -3.52 5.69
N ALA A 5 -15.98 -3.17 4.88
CA ALA A 5 -14.80 -2.46 5.35
C ALA A 5 -15.28 -1.15 5.97
N VAL A 6 -15.35 -1.11 7.30
CA VAL A 6 -15.43 0.12 8.07
C VAL A 6 -14.29 0.97 7.55
N ARG A 7 -14.60 2.05 6.84
CA ARG A 7 -13.57 2.98 6.36
C ARG A 7 -12.77 3.38 7.60
N PRO A 8 -11.46 3.07 7.67
CA PRO A 8 -10.65 3.50 8.80
C PRO A 8 -10.78 5.02 8.94
N PRO A 9 -10.66 5.54 10.17
CA PRO A 9 -10.64 6.99 10.37
C PRO A 9 -9.60 7.63 9.44
N PRO A 10 -9.87 8.83 8.91
CA PRO A 10 -8.94 9.52 8.02
C PRO A 10 -7.57 9.62 8.68
N ASP A 11 -6.57 9.06 8.00
CA ASP A 11 -5.18 9.08 8.44
C ASP A 11 -4.46 10.08 7.53
N PRO A 12 -4.15 11.30 8.02
CA PRO A 12 -3.59 12.37 7.20
C PRO A 12 -2.23 12.00 6.59
N ILE A 13 -1.49 11.07 7.21
CA ILE A 13 -0.22 10.57 6.68
C ILE A 13 -0.51 9.71 5.45
N LEU A 14 -1.46 8.77 5.56
CA LEU A 14 -1.84 7.89 4.45
C LEU A 14 -2.53 8.66 3.33
N ASP A 15 -3.29 9.71 3.63
CA ASP A 15 -3.93 10.56 2.63
C ASP A 15 -2.87 11.28 1.77
N ALA A 16 -1.86 11.88 2.42
CA ALA A 16 -0.76 12.54 1.71
C ALA A 16 0.06 11.55 0.84
N ILE A 17 0.31 10.34 1.35
CA ILE A 17 1.00 9.30 0.58
C ILE A 17 0.15 8.83 -0.60
N ARG A 18 -1.17 8.65 -0.39
CA ARG A 18 -2.11 8.25 -1.45
C ARG A 18 -2.13 9.26 -2.59
N GLU A 19 -2.17 10.55 -2.28
CA GLU A 19 -2.11 11.61 -3.29
C GLU A 19 -0.80 11.58 -4.09
N ARG A 20 0.34 11.48 -3.40
CA ARG A 20 1.66 11.38 -4.05
C ARG A 20 1.74 10.15 -4.94
N LEU A 21 1.24 9.00 -4.48
CA LEU A 21 1.28 7.75 -5.24
C LEU A 21 0.38 7.79 -6.47
N GLN A 22 -0.82 8.39 -6.37
CA GLN A 22 -1.72 8.61 -7.51
C GLN A 22 -1.06 9.47 -8.60
N GLN A 23 -0.35 10.54 -8.22
CA GLN A 23 0.37 11.38 -9.17
C GLN A 23 1.48 10.60 -9.88
N GLN A 24 2.27 9.81 -9.15
CA GLN A 24 3.31 8.97 -9.74
C GLN A 24 2.73 7.92 -10.68
N TYR A 25 1.60 7.31 -10.31
CA TYR A 25 0.92 6.34 -11.15
C TYR A 25 0.34 6.98 -12.43
N ALA A 26 -0.23 8.18 -12.34
CA ALA A 26 -0.70 8.90 -13.52
C ALA A 26 0.45 9.20 -14.52
N LEU A 27 1.65 9.49 -14.01
CA LEU A 27 2.82 9.83 -14.82
C LEU A 27 3.58 8.62 -15.36
N HIS A 28 3.61 7.52 -14.61
CA HIS A 28 4.53 6.41 -14.86
C HIS A 28 3.82 5.05 -14.98
N GLN A 29 2.52 4.99 -14.71
CA GLN A 29 1.71 3.78 -14.63
C GLN A 29 2.42 2.72 -13.78
N ARG A 30 2.40 1.45 -14.20
CA ARG A 30 3.11 0.34 -13.54
C ARG A 30 4.60 0.20 -13.93
N GLY A 31 5.20 1.26 -14.49
CA GLY A 31 6.58 1.25 -14.96
C GLY A 31 7.63 1.32 -13.85
N ALA A 32 8.90 1.08 -14.19
CA ALA A 32 10.00 1.08 -13.21
C ALA A 32 10.09 2.39 -12.38
N ARG A 33 9.81 3.54 -13.00
CA ARG A 33 9.82 4.85 -12.32
C ARG A 33 8.76 4.97 -11.23
N PHE A 34 7.59 4.36 -11.44
CA PHE A 34 6.57 4.28 -10.40
C PHE A 34 7.08 3.48 -9.21
N TRP A 35 7.69 2.32 -9.45
CA TRP A 35 8.21 1.47 -8.38
C TRP A 35 9.37 2.12 -7.61
N THR A 36 10.23 2.89 -8.29
CA THR A 36 11.25 3.69 -7.61
C THR A 36 10.62 4.75 -6.70
N ALA A 37 9.60 5.46 -7.18
CA ALA A 37 8.90 6.44 -6.35
C ALA A 37 8.16 5.78 -5.17
N TYR A 38 7.50 4.65 -5.41
CA TYR A 38 6.84 3.84 -4.38
C TYR A 38 7.82 3.45 -3.27
N GLN A 39 9.00 2.94 -3.62
CA GLN A 39 10.03 2.57 -2.64
C GLN A 39 10.54 3.78 -1.85
N GLY A 40 10.74 4.93 -2.52
CA GLY A 40 11.13 6.17 -1.86
C GLY A 40 10.10 6.61 -0.81
N LEU A 41 8.82 6.63 -1.21
CA LEU A 41 7.70 6.96 -0.32
C LEU A 41 7.60 6.01 0.87
N GLN A 42 7.76 4.71 0.64
CA GLN A 42 7.71 3.70 1.69
C GLN A 42 8.86 3.88 2.70
N LEU A 43 10.06 4.22 2.21
CA LEU A 43 11.20 4.47 3.08
C LEU A 43 11.03 5.73 3.93
N GLU A 44 10.51 6.82 3.35
CA GLU A 44 10.16 8.05 4.09
C GLU A 44 9.17 7.72 5.22
N LEU A 45 8.09 7.02 4.88
CA LEU A 45 7.00 6.65 5.78
C LEU A 45 7.48 5.81 6.98
N VAL A 46 8.31 4.79 6.72
CA VAL A 46 8.83 3.89 7.75
C VAL A 46 9.87 4.57 8.64
N ARG A 47 10.65 5.50 8.08
CA ARG A 47 11.63 6.27 8.86
C ARG A 47 10.95 7.18 9.89
N ASP A 48 9.83 7.79 9.52
CA ASP A 48 9.09 8.69 10.40
C ASP A 48 8.22 7.94 11.41
N HIS A 49 7.82 6.70 11.08
CA HIS A 49 6.90 5.89 11.89
C HIS A 49 7.34 4.42 12.04
N PRO A 50 8.51 4.14 12.67
CA PRO A 50 9.08 2.79 12.71
C PRO A 50 8.22 1.78 13.47
N LEU A 51 7.45 2.22 14.47
CA LEU A 51 6.54 1.34 15.24
C LEU A 51 5.33 0.89 14.42
N ASP A 52 4.98 1.62 13.37
CA ASP A 52 3.81 1.38 12.53
C ASP A 52 4.18 0.78 11.16
N GLN A 53 5.45 0.37 10.98
CA GLN A 53 5.99 -0.07 9.69
C GLN A 53 5.12 -1.12 8.99
N GLU A 54 4.67 -2.16 9.70
CA GLU A 54 3.83 -3.20 9.10
C GLU A 54 2.50 -2.64 8.58
N ARG A 55 1.80 -1.86 9.42
CA ARG A 55 0.52 -1.21 9.05
C ARG A 55 0.69 -0.32 7.83
N LEU A 56 1.73 0.50 7.83
CA LEU A 56 2.00 1.50 6.80
C LEU A 56 2.43 0.88 5.47
N CYS A 57 3.28 -0.15 5.50
CA CYS A 57 3.65 -0.92 4.32
C CYS A 57 2.44 -1.64 3.70
N ASN A 58 1.59 -2.25 4.53
CA ASN A 58 0.39 -2.93 4.05
C ASN A 58 -0.60 -1.93 3.43
N ALA A 59 -0.82 -0.77 4.07
CA ALA A 59 -1.67 0.28 3.53
C ALA A 59 -1.16 0.81 2.17
N MET A 60 0.16 0.98 2.01
CA MET A 60 0.72 1.35 0.71
C MET A 60 0.56 0.25 -0.36
N ALA A 61 0.67 -1.02 0.04
CA ALA A 61 0.48 -2.14 -0.88
C ALA A 61 -0.98 -2.21 -1.36
N ASP A 62 -1.95 -2.04 -0.44
CA ASP A 62 -3.37 -1.92 -0.78
C ASP A 62 -3.62 -0.75 -1.74
N MET A 63 -2.99 0.41 -1.53
CA MET A 63 -3.09 1.53 -2.46
C MET A 63 -2.54 1.20 -3.85
N ALA A 64 -1.47 0.41 -3.96
CA ALA A 64 -0.94 0.00 -5.25
C ALA A 64 -1.89 -0.97 -5.98
N GLU A 65 -2.60 -1.84 -5.25
CA GLU A 65 -3.66 -2.69 -5.79
C GLU A 65 -4.88 -1.86 -6.22
N ASP A 66 -5.35 -0.92 -5.37
CA ASP A 66 -6.46 0.00 -5.68
C ASP A 66 -6.21 0.78 -7.00
N LEU A 67 -4.94 1.14 -7.26
CA LEU A 67 -4.53 1.84 -8.48
C LEU A 67 -4.39 0.92 -9.70
N GLY A 68 -4.40 -0.40 -9.50
CA GLY A 68 -4.13 -1.40 -10.54
C GLY A 68 -2.64 -1.50 -10.92
N ALA A 69 -1.73 -1.01 -10.07
CA ALA A 69 -0.30 -1.18 -10.28
C ALA A 69 0.13 -2.65 -10.08
N VAL A 70 -0.60 -3.38 -9.23
CA VAL A 70 -0.53 -4.84 -9.02
C VAL A 70 -1.92 -5.43 -9.00
N GLU A 71 -2.05 -6.71 -9.33
CA GLU A 71 -3.34 -7.42 -9.31
C GLU A 71 -3.75 -7.83 -7.89
N HIS A 72 -2.80 -8.27 -7.06
CA HIS A 72 -3.03 -8.69 -5.68
C HIS A 72 -1.83 -8.35 -4.80
N ALA A 73 -2.01 -7.42 -3.87
CA ALA A 73 -1.01 -7.04 -2.89
C ALA A 73 -0.75 -8.19 -1.90
N GLN A 74 0.53 -8.47 -1.65
CA GLN A 74 0.95 -9.41 -0.61
C GLN A 74 1.29 -8.64 0.66
N LEU A 75 0.47 -8.85 1.70
CA LEU A 75 0.58 -8.12 2.96
C LEU A 75 1.52 -8.83 3.94
N ILE A 76 2.34 -8.04 4.64
CA ILE A 76 3.22 -8.49 5.72
C ILE A 76 2.36 -8.89 6.92
N GLY A 77 2.75 -9.95 7.63
CA GLY A 77 2.02 -10.44 8.82
C GLY A 77 0.79 -11.30 8.47
N ASN A 78 0.49 -11.52 7.19
CA ASN A 78 -0.61 -12.40 6.79
C ASN A 78 -0.27 -13.88 7.08
N ARG A 79 -0.64 -14.34 8.27
CA ARG A 79 -0.61 -15.77 8.65
C ARG A 79 -1.49 -16.68 7.78
N HIS A 80 -2.29 -16.11 6.85
CA HIS A 80 -3.16 -16.85 5.93
C HIS A 80 -2.66 -16.89 4.48
N ALA A 81 -1.45 -16.43 4.17
CA ALA A 81 -0.83 -16.67 2.85
C ALA A 81 -0.40 -18.15 2.65
N GLY A 82 -0.74 -19.05 3.58
CA GLY A 82 -0.55 -20.49 3.47
C GLY A 82 -1.77 -21.26 3.95
N SER A 83 -2.78 -21.42 3.08
CA SER A 83 -3.59 -22.65 2.93
C SER A 83 -4.77 -22.42 1.99
N THR A 84 -4.47 -22.24 0.71
CA THR A 84 -5.26 -22.93 -0.31
C THR A 84 -4.48 -24.19 -0.68
N SER A 85 -4.65 -25.25 0.11
CA SER A 85 -4.40 -26.60 -0.37
C SER A 85 -5.71 -27.36 -0.23
N ARG A 86 -6.14 -27.88 -1.37
CA ARG A 86 -7.35 -28.68 -1.61
C ARG A 86 -7.46 -29.87 -0.67
#